data_AF-A0A929DBD7-F1
#
_entry.id   AF-A0A929DBD7-F1
#
_cell.length_a   1.000
_cell.length_b   1.000
_cell.length_c   1.000
_cell.angle_alpha   90.00
_cell.angle_beta   90.00
_cell.angle_gamma   90.00
#
_symmetry.space_group_name_H-M   'P 1'
#
loop_
_entity.id
_entity.type
_entity.pdbx_description
1 polymer ?
#
loop_
_entity_poly.entity_id
_entity_poly.type
_entity_poly.pdbx_seq_one_letter_code
_entity_poly.pdbx_strand_id
1 'polypeptide(L)'
;LAAAFVALAPMQVYYAREAKSYALTSACALLSAYAWGRKLGYASVRSPSRNSRWWIVYVLSTAAAVGSHYYLGLLVLWQGLWVIGSVGLALVRKSPTRRELLTRLGQWLLAAAAIALLLIPWTLALFQTTVRGVTGVSRADALSLWNYLGQVIREFSAGPGTEGTIAWIAGTVLVILSSVGTRVSGKRAFLLTWIIVPLVAAYFVQTAYSFFRPRFLLYLGPACYLLVSRGIVALRPQRHLPTATAVVLAVLVIGLWAPSLAHIYIAPVNETEDPRPVIAHIRAKAQPDDALVYVYIWQTGYLFSYYPQNELAFYRAYYTPQTVGPELTSIFASHPRLWLLSYLVAAESTQNLSATWLEAEAYKAESSWYGNHHLAQYLAPDYQTEGVGPEKGMAFFGEQIELRYPLVNARLSPGDEIALPLRWWALATPDEDYQVFVHLGTPGVPPLAQNDGPPQNGLSPTSTWVIGQEVLDRRVLLLPDTLPPGRYAVTAGLYRLSDGSRLPVSGADGQNILTIGYVEVEH
;
A
#
# COMPACT_ATOMS: atom_id res chain seq x y z
N LEU A 1 8.76 4.75 -35.04
CA LEU A 1 7.82 3.64 -34.77
C LEU A 1 7.91 3.15 -33.34
N ALA A 2 9.01 2.51 -32.90
CA ALA A 2 9.12 1.99 -31.52
C ALA A 2 8.90 3.06 -30.43
N ALA A 3 9.44 4.27 -30.62
CA ALA A 3 9.19 5.39 -29.73
C ALA A 3 7.70 5.80 -29.66
N ALA A 4 6.99 5.77 -30.79
CA ALA A 4 5.55 6.05 -30.82
C ALA A 4 4.76 4.95 -30.09
N PHE A 5 5.16 3.68 -30.23
CA PHE A 5 4.54 2.60 -29.47
C PHE A 5 4.80 2.72 -27.96
N VAL A 6 6.01 3.08 -27.52
CA VAL A 6 6.26 3.34 -26.09
C VAL A 6 5.38 4.50 -25.59
N ALA A 7 5.24 5.57 -26.38
CA ALA A 7 4.45 6.74 -25.99
C ALA A 7 2.94 6.51 -25.95
N LEU A 8 2.42 5.55 -26.73
CA LEU A 8 0.99 5.29 -26.89
C LEU A 8 0.52 3.97 -26.29
N ALA A 9 1.43 3.08 -25.86
CA ALA A 9 1.06 1.80 -25.29
C ALA A 9 0.23 2.01 -24.01
N PRO A 10 -0.96 1.39 -23.88
CA PRO A 10 -1.84 1.59 -22.74
C PRO A 10 -1.15 1.38 -21.38
N MET A 11 -0.32 0.34 -21.26
CA MET A 11 0.45 0.07 -20.06
C MET A 11 1.42 1.20 -19.70
N GLN A 12 2.16 1.72 -20.68
CA GLN A 12 3.12 2.81 -20.47
C GLN A 12 2.39 4.12 -20.12
N VAL A 13 1.30 4.41 -20.83
CA VAL A 13 0.47 5.60 -20.59
C VAL A 13 -0.16 5.56 -19.19
N TYR A 14 -0.69 4.41 -18.78
CA TYR A 14 -1.27 4.25 -17.44
C TYR A 14 -0.22 4.48 -16.34
N TYR A 15 0.89 3.75 -16.37
CA TYR A 15 1.90 3.85 -15.31
C TYR A 15 2.73 5.14 -15.34
N ALA A 16 2.71 5.91 -16.44
CA ALA A 16 3.26 7.27 -16.48
C ALA A 16 2.42 8.27 -15.67
N ARG A 17 1.19 7.92 -15.30
CA ARG A 17 0.28 8.76 -14.49
C ARG A 17 0.27 8.40 -13.02
N GLU A 18 0.96 7.31 -12.62
CA GLU A 18 1.14 7.00 -11.21
C GLU A 18 2.30 7.82 -10.63
N ALA A 19 2.13 8.30 -9.38
CA ALA A 19 3.20 8.91 -8.59
C ALA A 19 4.20 7.85 -8.05
N LYS A 20 4.62 6.92 -8.92
CA LYS A 20 5.62 5.88 -8.65
C LYS A 20 6.75 6.00 -9.65
N SER A 21 7.91 5.46 -9.30
CA SER A 21 9.14 5.53 -10.10
C SER A 21 9.11 4.69 -11.40
N TYR A 22 7.96 4.18 -11.87
CA TYR A 22 7.89 3.25 -13.00
C TYR A 22 8.42 3.84 -14.31
N ALA A 23 8.07 5.08 -14.62
CA ALA A 23 8.56 5.77 -15.82
C ALA A 23 10.08 5.99 -15.74
N LEU A 24 10.57 6.50 -14.60
CA LEU A 24 11.99 6.68 -14.33
C LEU A 24 12.77 5.35 -14.44
N THR A 25 12.24 4.29 -13.81
CA THR A 25 12.84 2.95 -13.81
C THR A 25 12.95 2.41 -15.24
N SER A 26 11.91 2.57 -16.05
CA SER A 26 11.91 2.11 -17.44
C SER A 26 12.89 2.92 -18.31
N ALA A 27 12.99 4.23 -18.09
CA ALA A 27 13.95 5.09 -18.77
C ALA A 27 15.41 4.74 -18.39
N CYS A 28 15.68 4.55 -17.10
CA CYS A 28 16.99 4.13 -16.59
C CYS A 28 17.37 2.73 -17.11
N ALA A 29 16.44 1.78 -17.15
CA ALA A 29 16.68 0.45 -17.70
C ALA A 29 16.99 0.49 -19.21
N LEU A 30 16.27 1.31 -19.98
CA LEU A 30 16.55 1.52 -21.39
C LEU A 30 17.92 2.17 -21.61
N LEU A 31 18.26 3.19 -20.82
CA LEU A 31 19.55 3.86 -20.86
C LEU A 31 20.69 2.91 -20.48
N SER A 32 20.47 2.06 -19.48
CA SER A 32 21.38 0.99 -19.06
C SER A 32 21.64 0.02 -20.22
N ALA A 33 20.59 -0.56 -20.82
CA ALA A 33 20.71 -1.47 -21.95
C ALA A 33 21.39 -0.80 -23.17
N TYR A 34 21.09 0.47 -23.42
CA TYR A 34 21.69 1.24 -24.51
C TYR A 34 23.19 1.49 -24.29
N ALA A 35 23.57 2.02 -23.12
CA ALA A 35 24.96 2.29 -22.75
C ALA A 35 25.79 1.01 -22.72
N TRP A 36 25.22 -0.05 -22.12
CA TRP A 36 25.78 -1.39 -22.11
C TRP A 36 26.08 -1.88 -23.54
N GLY A 37 25.10 -1.78 -24.45
CA GLY A 37 25.26 -2.21 -25.84
C GLY A 37 26.21 -1.34 -26.66
N ARG A 38 26.39 -0.05 -26.32
CA ARG A 38 27.43 0.82 -26.90
C ARG A 38 28.84 0.39 -26.50
N LYS A 39 28.99 -0.24 -25.33
CA LYS A 39 30.28 -0.69 -24.79
C LYS A 39 30.64 -2.13 -25.12
N LEU A 40 29.71 -3.06 -24.96
CA LEU A 40 29.96 -4.50 -25.15
C LEU A 40 29.47 -5.02 -26.52
N GLY A 41 28.71 -4.22 -27.25
CA GLY A 41 28.16 -4.59 -28.57
C GLY A 41 26.86 -5.40 -28.47
N TYR A 42 26.04 -5.32 -29.51
CA TYR A 42 24.70 -5.96 -29.54
C TYR A 42 24.65 -7.33 -30.24
N ALA A 43 25.67 -7.70 -31.04
CA ALA A 43 25.62 -8.93 -31.86
C ALA A 43 27.00 -9.43 -32.34
N SER A 44 27.95 -8.53 -32.67
CA SER A 44 29.31 -8.87 -33.10
C SER A 44 30.28 -7.71 -32.86
N VAL A 45 31.56 -8.04 -32.76
CA VAL A 45 32.70 -7.24 -32.23
C VAL A 45 33.09 -6.00 -33.05
N ARG A 46 32.44 -5.71 -34.18
CA ARG A 46 32.89 -4.61 -35.03
C ARG A 46 32.47 -3.24 -34.48
N SER A 47 33.37 -2.70 -33.65
CA SER A 47 33.47 -1.32 -33.14
C SER A 47 32.63 -0.97 -31.90
N PRO A 48 32.95 -1.52 -30.71
CA PRO A 48 32.50 -0.92 -29.46
C PRO A 48 33.03 0.51 -29.32
N SER A 49 32.26 1.39 -28.69
CA SER A 49 32.69 2.77 -28.49
C SER A 49 33.90 2.85 -27.56
N ARG A 50 34.99 3.48 -28.00
CA ARG A 50 36.17 3.76 -27.15
C ARG A 50 35.87 4.77 -26.02
N ASN A 51 34.78 5.52 -26.10
CA ASN A 51 34.44 6.56 -25.12
C ASN A 51 34.08 5.97 -23.75
N SER A 52 34.95 6.10 -22.74
CA SER A 52 34.78 5.54 -21.38
C SER A 52 33.52 6.03 -20.67
N ARG A 53 32.95 7.19 -21.03
CA ARG A 53 31.76 7.78 -20.41
C ARG A 53 30.54 6.83 -20.40
N TRP A 54 30.42 5.94 -21.38
CA TRP A 54 29.32 4.97 -21.39
C TRP A 54 29.33 3.99 -20.21
N TRP A 55 30.49 3.72 -19.59
CA TRP A 55 30.53 2.93 -18.36
C TRP A 55 29.93 3.68 -17.18
N ILE A 56 30.18 4.99 -17.09
CA ILE A 56 29.57 5.85 -16.07
C ILE A 56 28.05 5.87 -16.27
N VAL A 57 27.60 6.11 -17.51
CA VAL A 57 26.17 6.08 -17.84
C VAL A 57 25.55 4.72 -17.50
N TYR A 58 26.22 3.61 -17.84
CA TYR A 58 25.76 2.26 -17.50
C TYR A 58 25.64 2.05 -15.99
N VAL A 59 26.68 2.36 -15.22
CA VAL A 59 26.69 2.18 -13.76
C VAL A 59 25.60 3.02 -13.11
N LEU A 60 25.53 4.32 -13.41
CA LEU A 60 24.54 5.22 -12.81
C LEU A 60 23.11 4.86 -13.18
N SER A 61 22.85 4.57 -14.47
CA SER A 61 21.50 4.20 -14.91
C SER A 61 21.06 2.83 -14.38
N THR A 62 21.99 1.87 -14.25
CA THR A 62 21.66 0.55 -13.68
C THR A 62 21.44 0.64 -12.18
N ALA A 63 22.29 1.37 -11.45
CA ALA A 63 22.10 1.63 -10.02
C ALA A 63 20.78 2.36 -9.76
N ALA A 64 20.45 3.39 -10.55
CA ALA A 64 19.17 4.09 -10.45
C ALA A 64 17.97 3.16 -10.74
N ALA A 65 18.07 2.29 -11.76
CA ALA A 65 17.00 1.34 -12.08
C ALA A 65 16.78 0.30 -10.97
N VAL A 66 17.84 -0.32 -10.47
CA VAL A 66 17.77 -1.34 -9.39
C VAL A 66 17.36 -0.70 -8.06
N GLY A 67 17.93 0.46 -7.73
CA GLY A 67 17.58 1.21 -6.52
C GLY A 67 16.13 1.73 -6.53
N SER A 68 15.56 1.97 -7.70
CA SER A 68 14.16 2.38 -7.83
C SER A 68 13.17 1.21 -7.71
N HIS A 69 13.56 0.01 -8.15
CA HIS A 69 12.68 -1.16 -8.10
C HIS A 69 13.46 -2.48 -8.16
N TYR A 70 13.29 -3.35 -7.15
CA TYR A 70 14.08 -4.57 -6.96
C TYR A 70 13.99 -5.59 -8.12
N TYR A 71 12.87 -5.65 -8.85
CA TYR A 71 12.75 -6.49 -10.07
C TYR A 71 13.79 -6.16 -11.16
N LEU A 72 14.45 -4.99 -11.11
CA LEU A 72 15.51 -4.64 -12.05
C LEU A 72 16.82 -5.38 -11.74
N GLY A 73 16.90 -6.13 -10.64
CA GLY A 73 17.90 -7.19 -10.50
C GLY A 73 17.85 -8.20 -11.65
N LEU A 74 16.68 -8.45 -12.23
CA LEU A 74 16.53 -9.33 -13.40
C LEU A 74 17.11 -8.72 -14.69
N LEU A 75 17.18 -7.38 -14.79
CA LEU A 75 17.91 -6.70 -15.86
C LEU A 75 19.41 -7.00 -15.75
N VAL A 76 19.97 -6.92 -14.53
CA VAL A 76 21.38 -7.23 -14.26
C VAL A 76 21.68 -8.71 -14.55
N LEU A 77 20.77 -9.61 -14.15
CA LEU A 77 20.85 -11.04 -14.47
C LEU A 77 20.94 -11.27 -15.99
N TRP A 78 20.03 -10.66 -16.76
CA TRP A 78 20.07 -10.76 -18.22
C TRP A 78 21.38 -10.22 -18.80
N GLN A 79 21.85 -9.06 -18.34
CA GLN A 79 23.12 -8.48 -18.81
C GLN A 79 24.31 -9.41 -18.54
N GLY A 80 24.37 -10.03 -17.35
CA GLY A 80 25.41 -11.01 -17.00
C GLY A 80 25.36 -12.26 -17.87
N LEU A 81 24.18 -12.87 -18.01
CA LEU A 81 23.97 -14.05 -18.87
C LEU A 81 24.31 -13.75 -20.33
N TRP A 82 24.00 -12.55 -20.81
CA TRP A 82 24.38 -12.13 -22.15
C TRP A 82 25.89 -12.01 -22.33
N VAL A 83 26.61 -11.39 -21.37
CA VAL A 83 28.08 -11.32 -21.41
C VAL A 83 28.67 -12.72 -21.45
N ILE A 84 28.26 -13.60 -20.54
CA ILE A 84 28.75 -14.98 -20.46
C ILE A 84 28.43 -15.75 -21.75
N GLY A 85 27.19 -15.70 -22.23
CA GLY A 85 26.77 -16.37 -23.46
C GLY A 85 27.52 -15.85 -24.69
N SER A 86 27.77 -14.54 -24.76
CA SER A 86 28.56 -13.95 -25.84
C SER A 86 30.02 -14.41 -25.81
N VAL A 87 30.59 -14.56 -24.61
CA VAL A 87 31.95 -15.11 -24.42
C VAL A 87 32.01 -16.58 -24.84
N GLY A 88 31.05 -17.40 -24.39
CA GLY A 88 30.95 -18.81 -24.76
C GLY A 88 30.79 -19.01 -26.26
N LEU A 89 29.90 -18.27 -26.91
CA LEU A 89 29.71 -18.34 -28.37
C LEU A 89 30.97 -17.94 -29.13
N ALA A 90 31.71 -16.95 -28.63
CA ALA A 90 32.91 -16.45 -29.28
C ALA A 90 34.10 -17.42 -29.11
N LEU A 91 34.17 -18.16 -27.99
CA LEU A 91 35.09 -19.30 -27.82
C LEU A 91 34.78 -20.42 -28.82
N VAL A 92 33.49 -20.81 -28.95
CA VAL A 92 33.06 -21.85 -29.91
C VAL A 92 33.39 -21.46 -31.35
N ARG A 93 33.23 -20.18 -31.71
CA ARG A 93 33.50 -19.67 -33.06
C ARG A 93 34.97 -19.36 -33.36
N LYS A 94 35.90 -19.65 -32.44
CA LYS A 94 37.34 -19.34 -32.55
C LYS A 94 37.61 -17.89 -33.01
N SER A 95 36.78 -16.94 -32.55
CA SER A 95 36.80 -15.55 -33.03
C SER A 95 36.26 -14.64 -31.92
N PRO A 96 37.08 -14.36 -30.88
CA PRO A 96 38.15 -13.34 -30.87
C PRO A 96 39.38 -13.82 -30.03
N THR A 97 40.34 -12.95 -29.71
CA THR A 97 41.47 -13.34 -28.82
C THR A 97 41.02 -13.54 -27.37
N ARG A 98 41.55 -14.55 -26.66
CA ARG A 98 41.27 -14.84 -25.22
C ARG A 98 41.35 -13.58 -24.33
N ARG A 99 42.30 -12.69 -24.64
CA ARG A 99 42.50 -11.41 -23.95
C ARG A 99 41.29 -10.49 -24.03
N GLU A 100 40.64 -10.41 -25.18
CA GLU A 100 39.46 -9.57 -25.38
C GLU A 100 38.26 -10.05 -24.55
N LEU A 101 38.08 -11.37 -24.48
CA LEU A 101 37.02 -11.99 -23.67
C LEU A 101 37.19 -11.70 -22.18
N LEU A 102 38.40 -11.91 -21.66
CA LEU A 102 38.74 -11.61 -20.26
C LEU A 102 38.58 -10.12 -19.95
N THR A 103 38.94 -9.25 -20.89
CA THR A 103 38.78 -7.79 -20.71
C THR A 103 37.31 -7.41 -20.58
N ARG A 104 36.41 -7.99 -21.39
CA ARG A 104 34.97 -7.71 -21.32
C ARG A 104 34.37 -8.19 -20.00
N LEU A 105 34.71 -9.41 -19.60
CA LEU A 105 34.25 -9.96 -18.33
C LEU A 105 34.75 -9.11 -17.16
N GLY A 106 36.03 -8.74 -17.15
CA GLY A 106 36.62 -7.87 -16.13
C GLY A 106 35.96 -6.49 -16.06
N GLN A 107 35.72 -5.85 -17.21
CA GLN A 107 35.03 -4.56 -17.24
C GLN A 107 33.60 -4.64 -16.72
N TRP A 108 32.86 -5.70 -17.07
CA TRP A 108 31.51 -5.91 -16.56
C TRP A 108 31.52 -6.20 -15.06
N LEU A 109 32.45 -7.03 -14.56
CA LEU A 109 32.60 -7.30 -13.13
C LEU A 109 32.94 -6.02 -12.34
N LEU A 110 33.81 -5.16 -12.88
CA LEU A 110 34.11 -3.86 -12.27
C LEU A 110 32.88 -2.95 -12.23
N ALA A 111 32.10 -2.91 -13.32
CA ALA A 111 30.87 -2.13 -13.34
C ALA A 111 29.81 -2.70 -12.37
N ALA A 112 29.67 -4.02 -12.28
CA ALA A 112 28.78 -4.69 -11.34
C ALA A 112 29.19 -4.41 -9.89
N ALA A 113 30.49 -4.43 -9.57
CA ALA A 113 31.01 -4.06 -8.26
C ALA A 113 30.72 -2.59 -7.92
N ALA A 114 30.86 -1.68 -8.87
CA ALA A 114 30.51 -0.27 -8.69
C ALA A 114 29.00 -0.08 -8.43
N ILE A 115 28.15 -0.79 -9.18
CA ILE A 115 26.69 -0.78 -8.96
C ILE A 115 26.37 -1.32 -7.56
N ALA A 116 26.97 -2.44 -7.15
CA ALA A 116 26.78 -3.01 -5.82
C ALA A 116 27.21 -2.03 -4.73
N LEU A 117 28.38 -1.38 -4.87
CA LEU A 117 28.87 -0.39 -3.91
C LEU A 117 27.88 0.78 -3.71
N LEU A 118 27.26 1.27 -4.79
CA LEU A 118 26.25 2.32 -4.72
C LEU A 118 24.96 1.87 -4.02
N LEU A 119 24.65 0.57 -4.06
CA LEU A 119 23.40 0.00 -3.52
C LEU A 119 23.55 -0.66 -2.15
N ILE A 120 24.78 -0.96 -1.71
CA ILE A 120 25.06 -1.65 -0.44
C ILE A 120 24.44 -0.93 0.77
N PRO A 121 24.61 0.40 0.95
CA PRO A 121 24.05 1.08 2.13
C PRO A 121 22.53 0.92 2.23
N TRP A 122 21.83 1.09 1.11
CA TRP A 122 20.39 0.93 1.02
C TRP A 122 19.95 -0.52 1.21
N THR A 123 20.67 -1.46 0.60
CA THR A 123 20.40 -2.89 0.75
C THR A 123 20.51 -3.28 2.22
N LEU A 124 21.59 -2.92 2.91
CA LEU A 124 21.78 -3.25 4.32
C LEU A 124 20.70 -2.63 5.22
N ALA A 125 20.32 -1.38 4.97
CA ALA A 125 19.29 -0.69 5.73
C ALA A 125 17.88 -1.29 5.53
N LEU A 126 17.57 -1.80 4.34
CA LEU A 126 16.20 -2.18 3.96
C LEU A 126 15.99 -3.69 3.77
N PHE A 127 17.05 -4.51 3.82
CA PHE A 127 16.97 -5.93 3.46
C PHE A 127 15.96 -6.68 4.33
N GLN A 128 16.09 -6.61 5.66
CA GLN A 128 15.19 -7.31 6.57
C GLN A 128 13.74 -6.85 6.40
N THR A 129 13.55 -5.54 6.28
CA THR A 129 12.24 -4.91 6.09
C THR A 129 11.58 -5.34 4.79
N THR A 130 12.36 -5.45 3.71
CA THR A 130 11.88 -5.88 2.40
C THR A 130 11.54 -7.36 2.41
N VAL A 131 12.40 -8.21 2.97
CA VAL A 131 12.14 -9.65 3.09
C VAL A 131 10.87 -9.89 3.90
N ARG A 132 10.72 -9.29 5.09
CA ARG A 132 9.51 -9.39 5.92
C ARG A 132 8.26 -8.89 5.18
N GLY A 133 8.38 -7.79 4.44
CA GLY A 133 7.28 -7.25 3.63
C GLY A 133 6.83 -8.21 2.54
N VAL A 134 7.75 -8.80 1.77
CA VAL A 134 7.42 -9.74 0.69
C VAL A 134 6.83 -11.04 1.24
N THR A 135 7.41 -11.59 2.32
CA THR A 135 6.90 -12.82 2.93
C THR A 135 5.54 -12.61 3.60
N GLY A 136 5.28 -11.44 4.19
CA GLY A 136 3.99 -11.12 4.83
C GLY A 136 2.83 -10.91 3.85
N VAL A 137 3.12 -10.46 2.62
CA VAL A 137 2.12 -10.19 1.57
C VAL A 137 1.92 -11.40 0.65
N SER A 138 2.85 -12.34 0.60
CA SER A 138 2.77 -13.59 -0.17
C SER A 138 1.76 -14.58 0.47
N ARG A 139 0.46 -14.29 0.34
CA ARG A 139 -0.64 -15.10 0.91
C ARG A 139 -1.47 -15.86 -0.13
N ALA A 140 -1.20 -15.66 -1.42
CA ALA A 140 -1.92 -16.31 -2.52
C ALA A 140 -1.12 -17.47 -3.11
N ASP A 141 -1.79 -18.36 -3.85
CA ASP A 141 -1.13 -19.41 -4.62
C ASP A 141 -0.29 -18.80 -5.75
N ALA A 142 0.83 -19.46 -6.06
CA ALA A 142 1.65 -19.10 -7.20
C ALA A 142 0.83 -19.23 -8.50
N LEU A 143 1.04 -18.30 -9.44
CA LEU A 143 0.39 -18.37 -10.74
C LEU A 143 0.94 -19.56 -11.53
N SER A 144 0.04 -20.32 -12.14
CA SER A 144 0.41 -21.27 -13.20
C SER A 144 1.07 -20.53 -14.36
N LEU A 145 1.92 -21.22 -15.13
CA LEU A 145 2.61 -20.64 -16.28
C LEU A 145 1.66 -19.91 -17.25
N TRP A 146 0.49 -20.50 -17.52
CA TRP A 146 -0.49 -19.92 -18.45
C TRP A 146 -1.19 -18.69 -17.87
N ASN A 147 -1.52 -18.68 -16.58
CA ASN A 147 -2.09 -17.51 -15.92
C ASN A 147 -1.07 -16.37 -15.86
N TYR A 148 0.18 -16.68 -15.54
CA TYR A 148 1.30 -15.73 -15.55
C TYR A 148 1.49 -15.09 -16.93
N LEU A 149 1.65 -15.91 -17.98
CA LEU A 149 1.83 -15.41 -19.34
C LEU A 149 0.60 -14.65 -19.84
N GLY A 150 -0.60 -15.13 -19.52
CA GLY A 150 -1.85 -14.47 -19.87
C GLY A 150 -1.98 -13.08 -19.27
N GLN A 151 -1.63 -12.92 -17.98
CA GLN A 151 -1.60 -11.61 -17.33
C GLN A 151 -0.59 -10.66 -17.99
N VAL A 152 0.63 -11.15 -18.27
CA VAL A 152 1.67 -10.34 -18.92
C VAL A 152 1.24 -9.91 -20.32
N ILE A 153 0.74 -10.83 -21.15
CA ILE A 153 0.32 -10.53 -22.52
C ILE A 153 -0.81 -9.51 -22.54
N ARG A 154 -1.84 -9.70 -21.71
CA ARG A 154 -2.99 -8.79 -21.62
C ARG A 154 -2.58 -7.38 -21.18
N GLU A 155 -1.77 -7.28 -20.13
CA GLU A 155 -1.41 -5.96 -19.61
C GLU A 155 -0.47 -5.21 -20.56
N PHE A 156 0.49 -5.90 -21.21
CA PHE A 156 1.36 -5.27 -22.22
C PHE A 156 0.61 -4.87 -23.49
N SER A 157 -0.49 -5.55 -23.82
CA SER A 157 -1.26 -5.30 -25.04
C SER A 157 -2.35 -4.26 -24.87
N ALA A 158 -2.96 -4.17 -23.70
CA ALA A 158 -4.16 -3.35 -23.47
C ALA A 158 -4.15 -2.57 -22.15
N GLY A 159 -3.08 -2.66 -21.36
CA GLY A 159 -2.96 -1.96 -20.08
C GLY A 159 -3.74 -2.62 -18.95
N PRO A 160 -3.58 -2.10 -17.71
CA PRO A 160 -4.25 -2.65 -16.54
C PRO A 160 -5.77 -2.41 -16.61
N GLY A 161 -6.54 -3.32 -16.02
CA GLY A 161 -8.01 -3.25 -15.98
C GLY A 161 -8.71 -3.62 -17.30
N THR A 162 -8.00 -3.71 -18.42
CA THR A 162 -8.60 -4.17 -19.68
C THR A 162 -8.69 -5.69 -19.71
N GLU A 163 -9.91 -6.22 -19.68
CA GLU A 163 -10.21 -7.64 -19.82
C GLU A 163 -10.90 -7.94 -21.17
N GLY A 164 -11.00 -9.23 -21.51
CA GLY A 164 -11.80 -9.69 -22.63
C GLY A 164 -11.08 -9.76 -23.98
N THR A 165 -11.88 -9.92 -25.04
CA THR A 165 -11.43 -10.30 -26.38
C THR A 165 -10.46 -9.30 -27.01
N ILE A 166 -10.64 -7.99 -26.78
CA ILE A 166 -9.80 -6.93 -27.35
C ILE A 166 -8.35 -7.06 -26.85
N ALA A 167 -8.15 -7.32 -25.55
CA ALA A 167 -6.81 -7.49 -24.98
C ALA A 167 -6.07 -8.70 -25.60
N TRP A 168 -6.79 -9.80 -25.84
CA TRP A 168 -6.25 -10.98 -26.50
C TRP A 168 -5.95 -10.77 -27.98
N ILE A 169 -6.81 -10.06 -28.72
CA ILE A 169 -6.56 -9.68 -30.12
C ILE A 169 -5.30 -8.82 -30.19
N ALA A 170 -5.23 -7.75 -29.39
CA ALA A 170 -4.06 -6.87 -29.34
C ALA A 170 -2.79 -7.65 -28.97
N GLY A 171 -2.87 -8.53 -27.97
CA GLY A 171 -1.74 -9.37 -27.54
C GLY A 171 -1.26 -10.30 -28.64
N THR A 172 -2.18 -10.97 -29.33
CA THR A 172 -1.89 -11.88 -30.44
C THR A 172 -1.21 -11.13 -31.59
N VAL A 173 -1.72 -9.95 -31.96
CA VAL A 173 -1.11 -9.09 -32.99
C VAL A 173 0.32 -8.69 -32.62
N LEU A 174 0.55 -8.26 -31.37
CA LEU A 174 1.90 -7.89 -30.91
C LEU A 174 2.86 -9.09 -30.91
N VAL A 175 2.40 -10.28 -30.53
CA VAL A 175 3.20 -11.52 -30.57
C VAL A 175 3.56 -11.92 -32.00
N ILE A 176 2.59 -11.86 -32.94
CA ILE A 176 2.83 -12.15 -34.36
C ILE A 176 3.85 -11.18 -34.94
N LEU A 177 3.65 -9.87 -34.75
CA LEU A 177 4.56 -8.85 -35.26
C LEU A 177 5.96 -8.98 -34.64
N SER A 178 6.04 -9.26 -33.34
CA SER A 178 7.32 -9.54 -32.69
C SER A 178 8.01 -10.75 -33.30
N SER A 179 7.28 -11.84 -33.53
CA SER A 179 7.79 -13.07 -34.14
C SER A 179 8.32 -12.83 -35.55
N VAL A 180 7.59 -12.09 -36.39
CA VAL A 180 8.06 -11.66 -37.72
C VAL A 180 9.32 -10.80 -37.59
N GLY A 181 9.34 -9.85 -36.66
CA GLY A 181 10.48 -8.96 -36.42
C GLY A 181 11.77 -9.68 -36.02
N THR A 182 11.68 -10.85 -35.38
CA THR A 182 12.86 -11.67 -35.04
C THR A 182 13.53 -12.29 -36.27
N ARG A 183 12.76 -12.58 -37.33
CA ARG A 183 13.28 -13.24 -38.54
C ARG A 183 14.17 -12.33 -39.37
N VAL A 184 14.04 -11.01 -39.23
CA VAL A 184 14.69 -10.00 -40.08
C VAL A 184 15.83 -9.24 -39.36
N SER A 185 16.09 -9.55 -38.09
CA SER A 185 17.02 -8.77 -37.25
C SER A 185 18.36 -9.46 -37.00
N GLY A 186 19.46 -8.81 -37.38
CA GLY A 186 20.82 -9.17 -36.91
C GLY A 186 21.02 -9.00 -35.39
N LYS A 187 20.10 -8.33 -34.70
CA LYS A 187 20.08 -8.15 -33.23
C LYS A 187 18.99 -8.97 -32.54
N ARG A 188 18.42 -9.97 -33.21
CA ARG A 188 17.28 -10.77 -32.68
C ARG A 188 17.59 -11.42 -31.34
N ALA A 189 18.78 -12.01 -31.18
CA ALA A 189 19.17 -12.68 -29.96
C ALA A 189 19.19 -11.71 -28.77
N PHE A 190 19.68 -10.49 -28.99
CA PHE A 190 19.76 -9.46 -27.95
C PHE A 190 18.36 -9.05 -27.46
N LEU A 191 17.47 -8.73 -28.38
CA LEU A 191 16.10 -8.33 -28.03
C LEU A 191 15.30 -9.49 -27.42
N LEU A 192 15.45 -10.71 -27.95
CA LEU A 192 14.75 -11.88 -27.42
C LEU A 192 15.21 -12.25 -26.02
N THR A 193 16.52 -12.27 -25.77
CA THR A 193 17.02 -12.57 -24.42
C THR A 193 16.66 -11.48 -23.43
N TRP A 194 16.62 -10.20 -23.85
CA TRP A 194 16.18 -9.09 -22.99
C TRP A 194 14.75 -9.29 -22.50
N ILE A 195 13.89 -9.91 -23.31
CA ILE A 195 12.51 -10.22 -22.93
C ILE A 195 12.43 -11.55 -22.17
N ILE A 196 12.97 -12.63 -22.76
CA ILE A 196 12.77 -14.00 -22.27
C ILE A 196 13.46 -14.23 -20.93
N VAL A 197 14.69 -13.74 -20.74
CA VAL A 197 15.44 -14.02 -19.50
C VAL A 197 14.73 -13.43 -18.29
N PRO A 198 14.35 -12.13 -18.27
CA PRO A 198 13.63 -11.60 -17.12
C PRO A 198 12.21 -12.13 -17.00
N LEU A 199 11.52 -12.42 -18.11
CA LEU A 199 10.18 -13.02 -18.09
C LEU A 199 10.19 -14.41 -17.43
N VAL A 200 11.17 -15.26 -17.75
CA VAL A 200 11.32 -16.59 -17.14
C VAL A 200 11.80 -16.50 -15.70
N ALA A 201 12.78 -15.63 -15.41
CA ALA A 201 13.25 -15.44 -14.05
C ALA A 201 12.15 -14.92 -13.12
N ALA A 202 11.33 -13.98 -13.59
CA ALA A 202 10.17 -13.47 -12.84
C ALA A 202 9.12 -14.55 -12.57
N TYR A 203 8.94 -15.53 -13.46
CA TYR A 203 8.08 -16.68 -13.20
C TYR A 203 8.60 -17.54 -12.04
N PHE A 204 9.91 -17.80 -11.98
CA PHE A 204 10.49 -18.55 -10.86
C PHE A 204 10.48 -17.74 -9.54
N VAL A 205 10.72 -16.43 -9.62
CA VAL A 205 10.60 -15.55 -8.44
C VAL A 205 9.18 -15.60 -7.89
N GLN A 206 8.16 -15.51 -8.76
CA GLN A 206 6.78 -15.54 -8.28
C GLN A 206 6.32 -16.91 -7.78
N THR A 207 6.95 -18.01 -8.22
CA THR A 207 6.69 -19.33 -7.62
C THR A 207 7.31 -19.49 -6.22
N ALA A 208 8.42 -18.79 -5.95
CA ALA A 208 9.07 -18.81 -4.63
C ALA A 208 8.41 -17.81 -3.66
N TYR A 209 7.94 -16.68 -4.19
CA TYR A 209 7.24 -15.65 -3.46
C TYR A 209 6.03 -15.23 -4.29
N SER A 210 4.83 -15.71 -3.93
CA SER A 210 3.57 -15.51 -4.67
C SER A 210 3.07 -14.06 -4.66
N PHE A 211 3.89 -13.17 -5.21
CA PHE A 211 3.70 -11.74 -5.28
C PHE A 211 4.19 -11.23 -6.65
N PHE A 212 3.28 -11.22 -7.62
CA PHE A 212 3.58 -10.77 -8.99
C PHE A 212 2.51 -9.82 -9.54
N ARG A 213 2.97 -8.82 -10.28
CA ARG A 213 2.18 -7.92 -11.11
C ARG A 213 2.92 -7.66 -12.43
N PRO A 214 2.27 -7.72 -13.61
CA PRO A 214 2.95 -7.49 -14.88
C PRO A 214 3.70 -6.16 -14.98
N ARG A 215 3.25 -5.11 -14.29
CA ARG A 215 3.96 -3.81 -14.16
C ARG A 215 5.39 -3.90 -13.67
N PHE A 216 5.76 -4.93 -12.93
CA PHE A 216 7.16 -5.14 -12.50
C PHE A 216 8.11 -5.39 -13.68
N LEU A 217 7.57 -5.74 -14.85
CA LEU A 217 8.30 -5.98 -16.09
C LEU A 217 8.20 -4.81 -17.08
N LEU A 218 7.70 -3.63 -16.69
CA LEU A 218 7.46 -2.49 -17.60
C LEU A 218 8.67 -2.12 -18.47
N TYR A 219 9.89 -2.32 -17.94
CA TYR A 219 11.16 -2.10 -18.64
C TYR A 219 11.42 -3.04 -19.84
N LEU A 220 10.63 -4.11 -20.01
CA LEU A 220 10.65 -4.96 -21.20
C LEU A 220 9.95 -4.31 -22.40
N GLY A 221 9.07 -3.34 -22.16
CA GLY A 221 8.29 -2.64 -23.18
C GLY A 221 9.14 -2.17 -24.38
N PRO A 222 10.23 -1.42 -24.18
CA PRO A 222 11.11 -0.98 -25.27
C PRO A 222 11.61 -2.12 -26.17
N ALA A 223 11.99 -3.26 -25.61
CA ALA A 223 12.45 -4.43 -26.37
C ALA A 223 11.30 -5.04 -27.21
N CYS A 224 10.12 -5.19 -26.61
CA CYS A 224 8.91 -5.65 -27.28
C CYS A 224 8.54 -4.74 -28.45
N TYR A 225 8.45 -3.43 -28.22
CA TYR A 225 8.04 -2.48 -29.26
C TYR A 225 9.10 -2.31 -30.37
N LEU A 226 10.38 -2.55 -30.08
CA LEU A 226 11.42 -2.65 -31.10
C LEU A 226 11.24 -3.87 -32.00
N LEU A 227 10.81 -5.03 -31.46
CA LEU A 227 10.51 -6.22 -32.26
C LEU A 227 9.23 -6.02 -33.09
N VAL A 228 8.16 -5.50 -32.49
CA VAL A 228 6.91 -5.16 -33.20
C VAL A 228 7.19 -4.19 -34.35
N SER A 229 7.96 -3.13 -34.09
CA SER A 229 8.33 -2.16 -35.12
C SER A 229 9.08 -2.80 -36.28
N ARG A 230 9.96 -3.76 -36.00
CA ARG A 230 10.66 -4.52 -37.03
C ARG A 230 9.74 -5.46 -37.79
N GLY A 231 8.78 -6.10 -37.13
CA GLY A 231 7.76 -6.92 -37.78
C GLY A 231 6.96 -6.12 -38.81
N ILE A 232 6.52 -4.92 -38.43
CA ILE A 232 5.81 -4.01 -39.34
C ILE A 232 6.67 -3.61 -40.54
N VAL A 233 7.97 -3.31 -40.31
CA VAL A 233 8.90 -3.00 -41.42
C VAL A 233 9.16 -4.21 -42.30
N ALA A 234 9.19 -5.42 -41.73
CA ALA A 234 9.41 -6.66 -42.47
C ALA A 234 8.23 -7.07 -43.35
N LEU A 235 7.00 -6.68 -43.00
CA LEU A 235 5.78 -6.96 -43.77
C LEU A 235 5.56 -5.99 -44.95
N ARG A 236 6.52 -5.10 -45.25
CA ARG A 236 6.40 -4.14 -46.35
C ARG A 236 6.45 -4.85 -47.71
N PRO A 237 5.47 -4.63 -48.61
CA PRO A 237 5.55 -5.14 -49.97
C PRO A 237 6.72 -4.49 -50.73
N GLN A 238 7.41 -5.27 -51.57
CA GLN A 238 8.65 -4.86 -52.25
C GLN A 238 8.47 -3.81 -53.36
N ARG A 239 7.24 -3.45 -53.76
CA ARG A 239 6.99 -2.49 -54.84
C ARG A 239 6.09 -1.31 -54.43
N HIS A 240 6.62 -0.12 -54.71
CA HIS A 240 6.05 1.24 -54.81
C HIS A 240 5.25 1.87 -53.64
N LEU A 241 4.78 1.14 -52.62
CA LEU A 241 4.12 1.73 -51.43
C LEU A 241 4.67 1.28 -50.03
N PRO A 242 5.99 1.08 -49.83
CA PRO A 242 6.51 0.44 -48.62
C PRO A 242 6.29 1.26 -47.33
N THR A 243 6.26 2.60 -47.41
CA THR A 243 6.08 3.45 -46.23
C THR A 243 4.62 3.55 -45.81
N ALA A 244 3.69 3.68 -46.76
CA ALA A 244 2.26 3.79 -46.50
C ALA A 244 1.71 2.52 -45.82
N THR A 245 2.09 1.33 -46.27
CA THR A 245 1.67 0.07 -45.62
C THR A 245 2.15 -0.03 -44.18
N ALA A 246 3.39 0.39 -43.89
CA ALA A 246 3.91 0.37 -42.53
C ALA A 246 3.22 1.40 -41.63
N VAL A 247 2.82 2.55 -42.18
CA VAL A 247 2.00 3.54 -41.47
C VAL A 247 0.61 2.96 -41.18
N VAL A 248 -0.05 2.35 -42.16
CA VAL A 248 -1.37 1.70 -41.98
C VAL A 248 -1.31 0.61 -40.91
N LEU A 249 -0.33 -0.29 -40.97
CA LEU A 249 -0.14 -1.33 -39.95
C LEU A 249 0.13 -0.73 -38.56
N ALA A 250 0.91 0.33 -38.47
CA ALA A 250 1.14 1.04 -37.21
C ALA A 250 -0.15 1.68 -36.66
N VAL A 251 -0.92 2.32 -37.53
CA VAL A 251 -2.22 2.93 -37.18
C VAL A 251 -3.21 1.87 -36.73
N LEU A 252 -3.26 0.69 -37.37
CA LEU A 252 -4.11 -0.41 -36.95
C LEU A 252 -3.73 -0.93 -35.56
N VAL A 253 -2.44 -1.11 -35.28
CA VAL A 253 -1.96 -1.50 -33.93
C VAL A 253 -2.33 -0.44 -32.88
N ILE A 254 -2.14 0.85 -33.18
CA ILE A 254 -2.54 1.94 -32.28
C ILE A 254 -4.07 2.01 -32.13
N GLY A 255 -4.83 1.72 -33.19
CA GLY A 255 -6.29 1.67 -33.17
C GLY A 255 -6.82 0.61 -32.21
N LEU A 256 -6.14 -0.53 -32.09
CA LEU A 256 -6.47 -1.55 -31.08
C LEU A 256 -6.30 -1.06 -29.63
N TRP A 257 -5.50 -0.02 -29.42
CA TRP A 257 -5.30 0.60 -28.10
C TRP A 257 -6.30 1.71 -27.79
N ALA A 258 -7.05 2.20 -28.79
CA ALA A 258 -7.96 3.33 -28.59
C ALA A 258 -9.00 3.11 -27.47
N PRO A 259 -9.66 1.94 -27.33
CA PRO A 259 -10.59 1.70 -26.24
C PRO A 259 -9.91 1.74 -24.87
N SER A 260 -8.74 1.12 -24.75
CA SER A 260 -7.95 1.12 -23.51
C SER A 260 -7.46 2.51 -23.14
N LEU A 261 -6.96 3.28 -24.11
CA LEU A 261 -6.54 4.67 -23.88
C LEU A 261 -7.71 5.56 -23.49
N ALA A 262 -8.86 5.44 -24.17
CA ALA A 262 -10.08 6.15 -23.82
C ALA A 262 -10.50 5.82 -22.38
N HIS A 263 -10.50 4.55 -22.01
CA HIS A 263 -10.76 4.15 -20.63
C HIS A 263 -9.76 4.78 -19.65
N ILE A 264 -8.45 4.72 -19.93
CA ILE A 264 -7.43 5.32 -19.08
C ILE A 264 -7.66 6.82 -18.88
N TYR A 265 -7.96 7.60 -19.92
CA TYR A 265 -8.12 9.05 -19.83
C TYR A 265 -9.48 9.52 -19.30
N ILE A 266 -10.55 8.76 -19.55
CA ILE A 266 -11.92 9.16 -19.24
C ILE A 266 -12.40 8.53 -17.92
N ALA A 267 -11.84 7.39 -17.50
CA ALA A 267 -12.29 6.71 -16.30
C ALA A 267 -12.23 7.65 -15.08
N PRO A 268 -13.33 7.75 -14.31
CA PRO A 268 -13.33 8.52 -13.08
C PRO A 268 -12.31 7.94 -12.11
N VAL A 269 -11.82 8.78 -11.20
CA VAL A 269 -11.03 8.31 -10.06
C VAL A 269 -11.86 7.25 -9.34
N ASN A 270 -11.28 6.08 -9.08
CA ASN A 270 -11.96 5.07 -8.29
C ASN A 270 -12.15 5.61 -6.88
N GLU A 271 -13.38 5.99 -6.53
CA GLU A 271 -13.71 6.61 -5.24
C GLU A 271 -13.32 5.73 -4.05
N THR A 272 -13.34 4.40 -4.22
CA THR A 272 -12.91 3.49 -3.16
C THR A 272 -11.40 3.52 -2.90
N GLU A 273 -10.60 3.96 -3.87
CA GLU A 273 -9.16 4.09 -3.75
C GLU A 273 -8.73 5.52 -3.39
N ASP A 274 -9.63 6.49 -3.48
CA ASP A 274 -9.31 7.91 -3.30
C ASP A 274 -8.89 8.20 -1.86
N PRO A 275 -7.63 8.59 -1.59
CA PRO A 275 -7.16 8.88 -0.25
C PRO A 275 -7.54 10.30 0.21
N ARG A 276 -8.07 11.15 -0.68
CA ARG A 276 -8.36 12.56 -0.34
C ARG A 276 -9.36 12.73 0.79
N PRO A 277 -10.48 11.98 0.87
CA PRO A 277 -11.42 12.11 1.98
C PRO A 277 -10.79 11.77 3.34
N VAL A 278 -10.03 10.67 3.43
CA VAL A 278 -9.37 10.28 4.69
C VAL A 278 -8.28 11.26 5.09
N ILE A 279 -7.51 11.78 4.13
CA ILE A 279 -6.48 12.80 4.42
C ILE A 279 -7.12 14.14 4.81
N ALA A 280 -8.26 14.51 4.21
CA ALA A 280 -8.99 15.71 4.60
C ALA A 280 -9.51 15.60 6.03
N HIS A 281 -9.97 14.41 6.44
CA HIS A 281 -10.38 14.15 7.82
C HIS A 281 -9.23 14.26 8.80
N ILE A 282 -8.09 13.63 8.52
CA ILE A 282 -6.86 13.77 9.32
C ILE A 282 -6.47 15.25 9.40
N ARG A 283 -6.46 15.98 8.27
CA ARG A 283 -6.09 17.39 8.23
C ARG A 283 -7.00 18.28 9.08
N ALA A 284 -8.29 17.95 9.17
CA ALA A 284 -9.25 18.72 9.94
C ALA A 284 -9.07 18.54 11.46
N LYS A 285 -8.59 17.38 11.92
CA LYS A 285 -8.58 16.99 13.34
C LYS A 285 -7.20 16.75 13.96
N ALA A 286 -6.17 16.59 13.13
CA ALA A 286 -4.81 16.30 13.60
C ALA A 286 -4.23 17.49 14.37
N GLN A 287 -3.60 17.20 15.51
CA GLN A 287 -2.83 18.14 16.30
C GLN A 287 -1.32 17.96 16.08
N PRO A 288 -0.47 18.97 16.38
CA PRO A 288 0.98 18.91 16.21
C PRO A 288 1.68 17.68 16.82
N ASP A 289 1.22 17.23 18.00
CA ASP A 289 1.84 16.12 18.73
C ASP A 289 1.20 14.75 18.43
N ASP A 290 0.31 14.66 17.43
CA ASP A 290 -0.34 13.41 17.06
C ASP A 290 0.64 12.47 16.32
N ALA A 291 0.60 11.19 16.66
CA ALA A 291 1.26 10.14 15.89
C ALA A 291 0.33 9.57 14.81
N LEU A 292 0.89 9.14 13.67
CA LEU A 292 0.21 8.37 12.65
C LEU A 292 0.93 7.04 12.40
N VAL A 293 0.26 5.95 12.75
CA VAL A 293 0.66 4.58 12.46
C VAL A 293 0.07 4.16 11.12
N TYR A 294 0.92 3.71 10.19
CA TYR A 294 0.51 3.27 8.85
C TYR A 294 1.13 1.92 8.47
N VAL A 295 0.46 1.17 7.59
CA VAL A 295 0.89 -0.18 7.19
C VAL A 295 1.73 -0.13 5.92
N TYR A 296 1.26 0.61 4.91
CA TYR A 296 1.86 0.66 3.59
C TYR A 296 2.56 2.00 3.32
N ILE A 297 3.80 1.96 2.83
CA ILE A 297 4.60 3.16 2.53
C ILE A 297 3.92 4.15 1.60
N TRP A 298 3.10 3.67 0.67
CA TRP A 298 2.41 4.56 -0.26
C TRP A 298 1.38 5.46 0.44
N GLN A 299 0.85 5.08 1.62
CA GLN A 299 -0.10 5.89 2.39
C GLN A 299 0.56 7.22 2.81
N THR A 300 1.79 7.17 3.33
CA THR A 300 2.56 8.38 3.65
C THR A 300 2.86 9.24 2.42
N GLY A 301 3.11 8.61 1.27
CA GLY A 301 3.31 9.33 0.01
C GLY A 301 2.08 10.16 -0.39
N TYR A 302 0.87 9.61 -0.23
CA TYR A 302 -0.36 10.37 -0.45
C TYR A 302 -0.55 11.47 0.58
N LEU A 303 -0.29 11.19 1.86
CA LEU A 303 -0.44 12.18 2.92
C LEU A 303 0.50 13.37 2.69
N PHE A 304 1.77 13.15 2.39
CA PHE A 304 2.69 14.25 2.05
C PHE A 304 2.30 14.99 0.77
N SER A 305 1.59 14.35 -0.16
CA SER A 305 1.14 15.00 -1.40
C SER A 305 -0.06 15.93 -1.16
N TYR A 306 -0.98 15.56 -0.27
CA TYR A 306 -2.23 16.31 -0.03
C TYR A 306 -2.24 17.12 1.27
N TYR A 307 -1.33 16.82 2.20
CA TYR A 307 -1.13 17.53 3.46
C TYR A 307 0.38 17.67 3.78
N PRO A 308 1.16 18.41 2.95
CA PRO A 308 2.62 18.51 3.12
C PRO A 308 3.07 19.29 4.36
N GLN A 309 2.23 20.15 4.95
CA GLN A 309 2.56 20.94 6.15
C GLN A 309 2.20 20.24 7.46
N ASN A 310 1.86 18.95 7.42
CA ASN A 310 1.51 18.24 8.64
C ASN A 310 2.70 18.15 9.60
N GLU A 311 2.41 18.13 10.89
CA GLU A 311 3.40 18.00 11.97
C GLU A 311 3.37 16.60 12.61
N LEU A 312 2.66 15.65 11.98
CA LEU A 312 2.46 14.29 12.48
C LEU A 312 3.77 13.51 12.60
N ALA A 313 3.90 12.74 13.68
CA ALA A 313 4.96 11.75 13.81
C ALA A 313 4.57 10.43 13.11
N PHE A 314 5.35 9.98 12.13
CA PHE A 314 5.03 8.81 11.31
C PHE A 314 5.68 7.53 11.83
N TYR A 315 4.88 6.52 12.14
CA TYR A 315 5.32 5.21 12.59
C TYR A 315 4.81 4.11 11.67
N ARG A 316 5.69 3.21 11.27
CA ARG A 316 5.31 2.12 10.36
C ARG A 316 4.97 0.84 11.12
N ALA A 317 3.78 0.32 10.90
CA ALA A 317 3.28 -0.90 11.54
C ALA A 317 3.95 -2.16 10.96
N TYR A 318 5.10 -2.53 11.52
CA TYR A 318 5.79 -3.80 11.25
C TYR A 318 5.84 -4.71 12.48
N TYR A 319 4.77 -4.67 13.25
CA TYR A 319 4.72 -5.35 14.52
C TYR A 319 4.61 -6.86 14.37
N THR A 320 5.20 -7.58 15.33
CA THR A 320 4.88 -8.98 15.60
C THR A 320 4.01 -9.06 16.85
N PRO A 321 3.40 -10.22 17.17
CA PRO A 321 2.68 -10.39 18.42
C PRO A 321 3.51 -10.04 19.68
N GLN A 322 4.84 -10.15 19.60
CA GLN A 322 5.75 -9.84 20.71
C GLN A 322 6.13 -8.35 20.77
N THR A 323 6.11 -7.63 19.65
CA THR A 323 6.61 -6.25 19.60
C THR A 323 5.50 -5.20 19.57
N VAL A 324 4.27 -5.56 19.16
CA VAL A 324 3.16 -4.61 19.01
C VAL A 324 2.88 -3.80 20.28
N GLY A 325 2.78 -4.46 21.43
CA GLY A 325 2.49 -3.80 22.70
C GLY A 325 3.62 -2.86 23.15
N PRO A 326 4.87 -3.34 23.28
CA PRO A 326 6.00 -2.50 23.66
C PRO A 326 6.21 -1.30 22.73
N GLU A 327 6.09 -1.50 21.41
CA GLU A 327 6.28 -0.41 20.43
C GLU A 327 5.16 0.63 20.52
N LEU A 328 3.88 0.22 20.57
CA LEU A 328 2.77 1.16 20.70
C LEU A 328 2.76 1.88 22.05
N THR A 329 3.15 1.19 23.13
CA THR A 329 3.36 1.83 24.45
C THR A 329 4.44 2.90 24.38
N SER A 330 5.56 2.63 23.68
CA SER A 330 6.61 3.62 23.47
C SER A 330 6.16 4.81 22.63
N ILE A 331 5.27 4.61 21.66
CA ILE A 331 4.68 5.70 20.87
C ILE A 331 3.78 6.55 21.76
N PHE A 332 2.89 5.95 22.54
CA PHE A 332 2.00 6.67 23.46
C PHE A 332 2.73 7.46 24.54
N ALA A 333 3.91 6.99 24.97
CA ALA A 333 4.76 7.73 25.91
C ALA A 333 5.23 9.10 25.37
N SER A 334 5.24 9.30 24.05
CA SER A 334 5.60 10.56 23.39
C SER A 334 4.40 11.27 22.74
N HIS A 335 3.36 10.52 22.38
CA HIS A 335 2.23 10.99 21.59
C HIS A 335 0.92 10.52 22.24
N PRO A 336 0.23 11.36 23.03
CA PRO A 336 -1.01 10.97 23.72
C PRO A 336 -2.16 10.61 22.76
N ARG A 337 -2.08 11.06 21.51
CA ARG A 337 -3.07 10.85 20.44
C ARG A 337 -2.41 10.12 19.28
N LEU A 338 -3.07 9.07 18.80
CA LEU A 338 -2.54 8.19 17.75
C LEU A 338 -3.61 7.89 16.70
N TRP A 339 -3.28 8.15 15.44
CA TRP A 339 -4.07 7.77 14.28
C TRP A 339 -3.58 6.44 13.73
N LEU A 340 -4.48 5.49 13.53
CA LEU A 340 -4.20 4.26 12.80
C LEU A 340 -4.82 4.33 11.40
N LEU A 341 -3.97 4.40 10.37
CA LEU A 341 -4.39 4.41 8.97
C LEU A 341 -4.15 3.03 8.32
N SER A 342 -5.22 2.25 8.25
CA SER A 342 -5.26 0.91 7.66
C SER A 342 -5.82 0.91 6.24
N TYR A 343 -5.63 -0.19 5.51
CA TYR A 343 -6.12 -0.36 4.13
C TYR A 343 -6.66 -1.77 3.91
N LEU A 344 -7.88 -1.88 3.39
CA LEU A 344 -8.66 -3.12 3.21
C LEU A 344 -8.87 -3.97 4.47
N VAL A 345 -8.56 -3.42 5.64
CA VAL A 345 -8.69 -4.11 6.92
C VAL A 345 -9.22 -3.13 7.96
N ALA A 346 -10.26 -3.55 8.67
CA ALA A 346 -10.84 -2.79 9.77
C ALA A 346 -9.86 -2.73 10.96
N ALA A 347 -10.13 -1.83 11.91
CA ALA A 347 -9.46 -1.88 13.20
C ALA A 347 -9.85 -3.16 13.97
N GLU A 348 -11.10 -3.59 13.85
CA GLU A 348 -11.68 -4.70 14.60
C GLU A 348 -11.19 -6.08 14.07
N SER A 349 -10.36 -6.11 13.03
CA SER A 349 -9.85 -7.35 12.46
C SER A 349 -8.68 -7.90 13.25
N THR A 350 -8.75 -9.18 13.62
CA THR A 350 -7.63 -9.91 14.28
C THR A 350 -6.36 -9.99 13.43
N GLN A 351 -6.45 -9.73 12.11
CA GLN A 351 -5.28 -9.64 11.23
C GLN A 351 -4.52 -8.31 11.36
N ASN A 352 -5.15 -7.30 11.96
CA ASN A 352 -4.57 -5.99 12.21
C ASN A 352 -4.00 -5.94 13.63
N LEU A 353 -2.78 -6.43 13.81
CA LEU A 353 -2.13 -6.53 15.12
C LEU A 353 -2.12 -5.18 15.87
N SER A 354 -1.85 -4.08 15.16
CA SER A 354 -1.87 -2.74 15.75
C SER A 354 -3.22 -2.45 16.40
N ALA A 355 -4.29 -2.65 15.64
CA ALA A 355 -5.62 -2.37 16.12
C ALA A 355 -6.05 -3.33 17.22
N THR A 356 -5.79 -4.64 17.11
CA THR A 356 -6.12 -5.60 18.18
C THR A 356 -5.58 -5.17 19.54
N TRP A 357 -4.34 -4.67 19.58
CA TRP A 357 -3.76 -4.15 20.82
C TRP A 357 -4.40 -2.82 21.25
N LEU A 358 -4.62 -1.90 20.30
CA LEU A 358 -5.24 -0.59 20.58
C LEU A 358 -6.69 -0.72 21.08
N GLU A 359 -7.49 -1.63 20.51
CA GLU A 359 -8.87 -1.90 20.94
C GLU A 359 -8.95 -2.43 22.37
N ALA A 360 -7.90 -3.12 22.83
CA ALA A 360 -7.81 -3.68 24.18
C ALA A 360 -7.26 -2.68 25.21
N GLU A 361 -6.25 -1.90 24.84
CA GLU A 361 -5.45 -1.12 25.79
C GLU A 361 -5.73 0.39 25.73
N ALA A 362 -6.12 0.93 24.58
CA ALA A 362 -6.27 2.36 24.35
C ALA A 362 -7.73 2.81 24.36
N TYR A 363 -7.96 4.12 24.39
CA TYR A 363 -9.29 4.70 24.23
C TYR A 363 -9.58 4.92 22.75
N LYS A 364 -10.61 4.28 22.18
CA LYS A 364 -11.01 4.53 20.79
C LYS A 364 -11.91 5.77 20.71
N ALA A 365 -11.40 6.84 20.10
CA ALA A 365 -12.11 8.10 19.93
C ALA A 365 -13.06 8.07 18.73
N GLU A 366 -12.57 7.60 17.59
CA GLU A 366 -13.36 7.44 16.37
C GLU A 366 -12.82 6.32 15.48
N SER A 367 -13.67 5.80 14.60
CA SER A 367 -13.36 4.73 13.65
C SER A 367 -14.27 4.85 12.43
N SER A 368 -13.71 4.96 11.23
CA SER A 368 -14.49 5.18 10.01
C SER A 368 -13.79 4.67 8.74
N TRP A 369 -14.62 4.23 7.80
CA TRP A 369 -14.20 3.83 6.45
C TRP A 369 -14.31 4.98 5.46
N TYR A 370 -13.28 5.13 4.64
CA TYR A 370 -13.20 6.04 3.50
C TYR A 370 -12.80 5.21 2.27
N GLY A 371 -13.78 4.59 1.63
CA GLY A 371 -13.52 3.60 0.59
C GLY A 371 -12.77 2.40 1.17
N ASN A 372 -11.58 2.11 0.64
CA ASN A 372 -10.70 1.04 1.09
C ASN A 372 -9.75 1.47 2.23
N HIS A 373 -9.77 2.75 2.62
CA HIS A 373 -8.97 3.26 3.74
C HIS A 373 -9.78 3.21 5.02
N HIS A 374 -9.20 2.69 6.08
CA HIS A 374 -9.81 2.71 7.41
C HIS A 374 -8.99 3.61 8.31
N LEU A 375 -9.64 4.57 8.96
CA LEU A 375 -9.01 5.49 9.90
C LEU A 375 -9.66 5.32 11.26
N ALA A 376 -8.84 5.11 12.27
CA ALA A 376 -9.26 5.16 13.66
C ALA A 376 -8.32 6.07 14.45
N GLN A 377 -8.86 6.77 15.44
CA GLN A 377 -8.09 7.58 16.37
C GLN A 377 -8.18 6.96 17.76
N TYR A 378 -7.02 6.90 18.42
CA TYR A 378 -6.89 6.37 19.76
C TYR A 378 -6.20 7.38 20.67
N LEU A 379 -6.63 7.42 21.93
CA LEU A 379 -5.97 8.15 23.01
C LEU A 379 -5.21 7.15 23.90
N ALA A 380 -4.09 7.60 24.46
CA ALA A 380 -3.20 6.78 25.28
C ALA A 380 -3.95 6.10 26.46
N PRO A 381 -3.55 4.90 26.89
CA PRO A 381 -4.20 4.17 27.99
C PRO A 381 -4.33 4.95 29.31
N ASP A 382 -3.44 5.92 29.52
CA ASP A 382 -3.35 6.81 30.67
C ASP A 382 -3.81 8.25 30.35
N TYR A 383 -4.45 8.47 29.21
CA TYR A 383 -5.01 9.78 28.84
C TYR A 383 -6.00 10.28 29.89
N GLN A 384 -5.84 11.55 30.30
CA GLN A 384 -6.69 12.20 31.29
C GLN A 384 -7.35 13.42 30.68
N THR A 385 -8.68 13.46 30.73
CA THR A 385 -9.44 14.68 30.46
C THR A 385 -9.49 15.50 31.74
N GLU A 386 -9.11 16.77 31.67
CA GLU A 386 -9.20 17.68 32.81
C GLU A 386 -10.65 17.75 33.33
N GLY A 387 -10.82 17.65 34.65
CA GLY A 387 -12.14 17.60 35.27
C GLY A 387 -12.82 16.23 35.27
N VAL A 388 -12.20 15.20 34.67
CA VAL A 388 -12.59 13.79 34.87
C VAL A 388 -11.71 13.21 35.97
N GLY A 389 -12.19 13.31 37.21
CA GLY A 389 -11.41 13.04 38.42
C GLY A 389 -11.31 11.56 38.81
N PRO A 390 -10.45 11.22 39.80
CA PRO A 390 -10.39 9.89 40.41
C PRO A 390 -11.57 9.62 41.37
N GLU A 391 -12.48 10.57 41.56
CA GLU A 391 -13.68 10.38 42.40
C GLU A 391 -14.54 9.28 41.78
N LYS A 392 -14.55 8.11 42.44
CA LYS A 392 -15.22 6.90 41.95
C LYS A 392 -16.67 6.91 42.40
N GLY A 393 -17.56 7.31 41.51
CA GLY A 393 -18.96 6.95 41.65
C GLY A 393 -19.13 5.44 41.56
N MET A 394 -20.20 4.92 42.18
CA MET A 394 -20.57 3.50 42.14
C MET A 394 -22.06 3.38 41.85
N ALA A 395 -22.43 2.44 40.99
CA ALA A 395 -23.81 2.13 40.65
C ALA A 395 -23.98 0.63 40.36
N PHE A 396 -25.20 0.11 40.52
CA PHE A 396 -25.52 -1.29 40.26
C PHE A 396 -26.58 -1.40 39.15
N PHE A 397 -26.33 -2.25 38.17
CA PHE A 397 -27.20 -2.49 37.03
C PHE A 397 -27.82 -3.89 37.13
N GLY A 398 -29.16 -3.94 37.18
CA GLY A 398 -29.91 -5.21 37.24
C GLY A 398 -29.53 -6.12 38.42
N GLU A 399 -28.93 -5.58 39.49
CA GLU A 399 -28.38 -6.31 40.64
C GLU A 399 -27.27 -7.34 40.32
N GLN A 400 -26.79 -7.39 39.08
CA GLN A 400 -25.80 -8.37 38.61
C GLN A 400 -24.45 -7.75 38.25
N ILE A 401 -24.42 -6.44 37.95
CA ILE A 401 -23.23 -5.75 37.48
C ILE A 401 -23.03 -4.48 38.30
N GLU A 402 -21.85 -4.32 38.89
CA GLU A 402 -21.40 -3.07 39.52
C GLU A 402 -20.60 -2.25 38.51
N LEU A 403 -20.88 -0.95 38.42
CA LEU A 403 -20.07 0.01 37.69
C LEU A 403 -19.36 0.94 38.68
N ARG A 404 -18.03 1.02 38.57
CA ARG A 404 -17.26 2.14 39.12
C ARG A 404 -16.82 3.06 38.00
N TYR A 405 -17.06 4.35 38.17
CA TYR A 405 -16.89 5.35 37.12
C TYR A 405 -16.27 6.62 37.69
N PRO A 406 -15.51 7.39 36.89
CA PRO A 406 -15.05 8.71 37.30
C PRO A 406 -16.21 9.70 37.30
N LEU A 407 -16.22 10.65 38.25
CA LEU A 407 -17.10 11.82 38.18
C LEU A 407 -16.60 12.82 37.14
N VAL A 408 -17.54 13.33 36.34
CA VAL A 408 -17.25 14.33 35.29
C VAL A 408 -17.63 15.73 35.78
N ASN A 409 -16.65 16.61 35.84
CA ASN A 409 -16.81 18.05 36.07
C ASN A 409 -15.78 18.80 35.22
N ALA A 410 -15.97 18.74 33.90
CA ALA A 410 -15.01 19.23 32.92
C ALA A 410 -15.48 20.55 32.28
N ARG A 411 -14.53 21.43 31.99
CA ARG A 411 -14.72 22.62 31.14
C ARG A 411 -14.00 22.35 29.82
N LEU A 412 -14.74 22.27 28.72
CA LEU A 412 -14.22 21.81 27.43
C LEU A 412 -14.69 22.71 26.29
N SER A 413 -14.02 22.61 25.16
CA SER A 413 -14.38 23.27 23.90
C SER A 413 -15.04 22.28 22.94
N PRO A 414 -15.82 22.75 21.95
CA PRO A 414 -16.25 21.91 20.83
C PRO A 414 -15.05 21.22 20.16
N GLY A 415 -15.19 19.92 19.86
CA GLY A 415 -14.11 19.10 19.30
C GLY A 415 -13.25 18.35 20.33
N ASP A 416 -13.32 18.69 21.62
CA ASP A 416 -12.56 18.01 22.67
C ASP A 416 -13.06 16.58 22.93
N GLU A 417 -12.17 15.74 23.49
CA GLU A 417 -12.46 14.36 23.87
C GLU A 417 -12.57 14.16 25.40
N ILE A 418 -13.60 13.41 25.81
CA ILE A 418 -13.79 12.98 27.20
C ILE A 418 -13.42 11.50 27.32
N ALA A 419 -12.28 11.19 27.93
CA ALA A 419 -11.84 9.84 28.21
C ALA A 419 -12.46 9.33 29.53
N LEU A 420 -13.19 8.22 29.47
CA LEU A 420 -13.95 7.64 30.56
C LEU A 420 -13.52 6.19 30.82
N PRO A 421 -12.64 5.93 31.81
CA PRO A 421 -12.32 4.59 32.26
C PRO A 421 -13.45 4.00 33.12
N LEU A 422 -14.41 3.34 32.48
CA LEU A 422 -15.49 2.63 33.16
C LEU A 422 -15.00 1.27 33.64
N ARG A 423 -15.20 0.92 34.91
CA ARG A 423 -14.80 -0.37 35.47
C ARG A 423 -16.03 -1.15 35.89
N TRP A 424 -16.29 -2.24 35.17
CA TRP A 424 -17.42 -3.11 35.42
C TRP A 424 -17.00 -4.32 36.24
N TRP A 425 -17.77 -4.66 37.27
CA TRP A 425 -17.60 -5.86 38.09
C TRP A 425 -18.82 -6.77 37.95
N ALA A 426 -18.58 -8.03 37.62
CA ALA A 426 -19.62 -9.06 37.62
C ALA A 426 -19.91 -9.53 39.05
N LEU A 427 -21.09 -9.20 39.57
CA LEU A 427 -21.60 -9.71 40.86
C LEU A 427 -22.30 -11.06 40.68
N ALA A 428 -22.86 -11.29 39.50
CA ALA A 428 -23.32 -12.57 38.97
C ALA A 428 -22.78 -12.75 37.54
N THR A 429 -22.81 -13.97 37.00
CA THR A 429 -22.55 -14.18 35.57
C THR A 429 -23.78 -13.73 34.78
N PRO A 430 -23.68 -12.68 33.93
CA PRO A 430 -24.79 -12.23 33.12
C PRO A 430 -25.23 -13.29 32.09
N ASP A 431 -26.53 -13.42 31.89
CA ASP A 431 -27.10 -14.47 31.04
C ASP A 431 -27.10 -14.09 29.54
N GLU A 432 -26.82 -12.83 29.23
CA GLU A 432 -26.92 -12.22 27.90
C GLU A 432 -25.86 -11.13 27.69
N ASP A 433 -25.70 -10.70 26.44
CA ASP A 433 -24.77 -9.64 26.05
C ASP A 433 -25.43 -8.26 26.06
N TYR A 434 -24.97 -7.40 26.97
CA TYR A 434 -25.37 -6.01 27.06
C TYR A 434 -24.45 -5.09 26.25
N GLN A 435 -25.02 -3.97 25.84
CA GLN A 435 -24.32 -2.86 25.21
C GLN A 435 -24.16 -1.74 26.24
N VAL A 436 -22.98 -1.13 26.28
CA VAL A 436 -22.76 0.09 27.05
C VAL A 436 -23.19 1.26 26.20
N PHE A 437 -23.80 2.26 26.84
CA PHE A 437 -23.97 3.58 26.25
C PHE A 437 -23.28 4.62 27.14
N VAL A 438 -22.67 5.61 26.51
CA VAL A 438 -22.24 6.86 27.15
C VAL A 438 -22.77 8.00 26.29
N HIS A 439 -23.60 8.87 26.87
CA HIS A 439 -24.34 9.91 26.16
C HIS A 439 -24.07 11.28 26.75
N LEU A 440 -23.86 12.28 25.89
CA LEU A 440 -23.84 13.70 26.22
C LEU A 440 -25.19 14.33 25.87
N GLY A 441 -25.80 15.04 26.81
CA GLY A 441 -27.01 15.83 26.55
C GLY A 441 -28.02 15.78 27.69
N THR A 442 -29.31 15.86 27.35
CA THR A 442 -30.39 15.75 28.32
C THR A 442 -30.83 14.29 28.45
N PRO A 443 -30.88 13.71 29.67
CA PRO A 443 -31.36 12.35 29.86
C PRO A 443 -32.76 12.13 29.26
N GLY A 444 -32.94 11.03 28.51
CA GLY A 444 -34.23 10.66 27.90
C GLY A 444 -34.55 11.34 26.55
N VAL A 445 -33.67 12.20 26.05
CA VAL A 445 -33.75 12.84 24.72
C VAL A 445 -32.62 12.27 23.85
N PRO A 446 -32.72 12.29 22.49
CA PRO A 446 -31.59 11.91 21.64
C PRO A 446 -30.30 12.65 22.04
N PRO A 447 -29.17 11.93 22.21
CA PRO A 447 -27.93 12.52 22.68
C PRO A 447 -27.31 13.45 21.62
N LEU A 448 -26.60 14.47 22.08
CA LEU A 448 -25.81 15.38 21.23
C LEU A 448 -24.52 14.71 20.77
N ALA A 449 -23.97 13.82 21.59
CA ALA A 449 -22.86 12.94 21.28
C ALA A 449 -23.02 11.61 22.03
N GLN A 450 -22.56 10.51 21.45
CA GLN A 450 -22.71 9.19 22.04
C GLN A 450 -21.55 8.26 21.71
N ASN A 451 -21.28 7.32 22.61
CA ASN A 451 -20.41 6.18 22.38
C ASN A 451 -21.12 4.92 22.89
N ASP A 452 -21.68 4.16 21.95
CA ASP A 452 -22.49 2.98 22.22
C ASP A 452 -21.78 1.76 21.64
N GLY A 453 -21.79 0.64 22.37
CA GLY A 453 -21.22 -0.61 21.87
C GLY A 453 -20.92 -1.63 22.97
N PRO A 454 -20.49 -2.84 22.60
CA PRO A 454 -20.20 -3.89 23.57
C PRO A 454 -18.99 -3.51 24.44
N PRO A 455 -18.91 -3.97 25.70
CA PRO A 455 -17.76 -3.67 26.57
C PRO A 455 -16.42 -4.03 25.93
N GLN A 456 -15.40 -3.21 26.17
CA GLN A 456 -14.06 -3.36 25.58
C GLN A 456 -14.07 -3.53 24.06
N ASN A 457 -14.89 -2.73 23.38
CA ASN A 457 -15.03 -2.80 21.92
C ASN A 457 -15.38 -4.21 21.38
N GLY A 458 -16.04 -5.03 22.20
CA GLY A 458 -16.46 -6.40 21.85
C GLY A 458 -15.47 -7.48 22.25
N LEU A 459 -14.34 -7.13 22.89
CA LEU A 459 -13.37 -8.09 23.39
C LEU A 459 -13.82 -8.80 24.67
N SER A 460 -14.81 -8.25 25.39
CA SER A 460 -15.35 -8.84 26.60
C SER A 460 -16.89 -8.78 26.65
N PRO A 461 -17.60 -9.60 25.85
CA PRO A 461 -19.06 -9.70 25.91
C PRO A 461 -19.54 -10.07 27.32
N THR A 462 -20.62 -9.43 27.82
CA THR A 462 -21.03 -9.58 29.23
C THR A 462 -21.41 -11.00 29.61
N SER A 463 -21.93 -11.80 28.67
CA SER A 463 -22.26 -13.22 28.90
C SER A 463 -21.04 -14.09 29.19
N THR A 464 -19.83 -13.60 28.88
CA THR A 464 -18.56 -14.29 29.17
C THR A 464 -18.00 -13.97 30.54
N TRP A 465 -18.61 -13.03 31.28
CA TRP A 465 -18.07 -12.57 32.54
C TRP A 465 -18.29 -13.60 33.64
N VAL A 466 -17.23 -13.88 34.40
CA VAL A 466 -17.31 -14.72 35.60
C VAL A 466 -17.46 -13.87 36.85
N ILE A 467 -18.13 -14.41 37.86
CA ILE A 467 -18.33 -13.72 39.15
C ILE A 467 -16.99 -13.21 39.70
N GLY A 468 -16.93 -11.93 40.07
CA GLY A 468 -15.75 -11.25 40.59
C GLY A 468 -14.81 -10.69 39.51
N GLN A 469 -15.05 -10.95 38.22
CA GLN A 469 -14.26 -10.40 37.13
C GLN A 469 -14.42 -8.88 37.04
N GLU A 470 -13.30 -8.17 36.94
CA GLU A 470 -13.24 -6.75 36.58
C GLU A 470 -12.98 -6.59 35.07
N VAL A 471 -13.75 -5.72 34.43
CA VAL A 471 -13.60 -5.35 33.01
C VAL A 471 -13.42 -3.84 32.93
N LEU A 472 -12.21 -3.41 32.58
CA LEU A 472 -11.92 -2.00 32.30
C LEU A 472 -12.34 -1.68 30.87
N ASP A 473 -13.38 -0.87 30.73
CA ASP A 473 -13.95 -0.42 29.46
C ASP A 473 -13.63 1.06 29.23
N ARG A 474 -12.78 1.32 28.25
CA ARG A 474 -12.25 2.66 27.95
C ARG A 474 -13.13 3.33 26.90
N ARG A 475 -13.93 4.30 27.31
CA ARG A 475 -14.89 5.01 26.45
C ARG A 475 -14.43 6.43 26.14
N VAL A 476 -14.77 6.92 24.95
CA VAL A 476 -14.53 8.31 24.56
C VAL A 476 -15.83 8.93 24.09
N LEU A 477 -16.17 10.09 24.64
CA LEU A 477 -17.13 11.00 24.03
C LEU A 477 -16.39 12.11 23.30
N LEU A 478 -16.52 12.16 21.98
CA LEU A 478 -16.04 13.27 21.16
C LEU A 478 -17.13 14.36 21.12
N LEU A 479 -16.80 15.58 21.56
CA LEU A 479 -17.72 16.71 21.48
C LEU A 479 -17.87 17.17 20.02
N PRO A 480 -19.09 17.40 19.51
CA PRO A 480 -19.27 17.92 18.16
C PRO A 480 -18.63 19.30 18.01
N ASP A 481 -17.97 19.57 16.87
CA ASP A 481 -17.38 20.89 16.57
C ASP A 481 -18.42 22.03 16.55
N THR A 482 -19.71 21.69 16.43
CA THR A 482 -20.84 22.61 16.39
C THR A 482 -21.61 22.69 17.72
N LEU A 483 -21.10 22.08 18.78
CA LEU A 483 -21.76 22.05 20.09
C LEU A 483 -21.85 23.47 20.65
N PRO A 484 -23.06 23.99 20.94
CA PRO A 484 -23.20 25.31 21.55
C PRO A 484 -22.60 25.35 22.96
N PRO A 485 -22.19 26.54 23.45
CA PRO A 485 -21.86 26.70 24.85
C PRO A 485 -23.04 26.36 25.75
N GLY A 486 -22.75 25.73 26.88
CA GLY A 486 -23.78 25.32 27.82
C GLY A 486 -23.32 24.22 28.74
N ARG A 487 -24.21 23.83 29.65
CA ARG A 487 -23.96 22.74 30.59
C ARG A 487 -24.72 21.50 30.15
N TYR A 488 -24.00 20.42 29.89
CA TYR A 488 -24.54 19.16 29.40
C TYR A 488 -24.29 18.03 30.40
N ALA A 489 -25.28 17.16 30.60
CA ALA A 489 -25.08 15.98 31.43
C ALA A 489 -24.30 14.93 30.64
N VAL A 490 -23.42 14.21 31.34
CA VAL A 490 -22.82 12.97 30.84
C VAL A 490 -23.51 11.83 31.55
N THR A 491 -24.06 10.91 30.75
CA THR A 491 -24.81 9.77 31.26
C THR A 491 -24.23 8.46 30.74
N ALA A 492 -24.39 7.40 31.52
CA ALA A 492 -23.93 6.07 31.15
C ALA A 492 -24.95 5.00 31.53
N GLY A 493 -24.84 3.81 30.94
CA GLY A 493 -25.58 2.65 31.37
C GLY A 493 -25.45 1.45 30.44
N LEU A 494 -26.32 0.46 30.69
CA LEU A 494 -26.39 -0.78 29.92
C LEU A 494 -27.76 -0.92 29.26
N TYR A 495 -27.79 -1.49 28.06
CA TYR A 495 -29.02 -1.82 27.35
C TYR A 495 -28.91 -3.14 26.58
N ARG A 496 -30.06 -3.74 26.27
CA ARG A 496 -30.15 -4.91 25.41
C ARG A 496 -30.18 -4.50 23.95
N LEU A 497 -29.30 -5.09 23.14
CA LEU A 497 -29.30 -4.82 21.70
C LEU A 497 -30.57 -5.32 21.01
N SER A 498 -31.20 -6.38 21.53
CA SER A 498 -32.35 -7.05 20.93
C SER A 498 -33.61 -6.18 20.88
N ASP A 499 -33.86 -5.38 21.91
CA ASP A 499 -35.08 -4.57 22.06
C ASP A 499 -34.83 -3.12 22.49
N GLY A 500 -33.58 -2.72 22.74
CA GLY A 500 -33.21 -1.39 23.19
C GLY A 500 -33.54 -1.11 24.66
N SER A 501 -34.03 -2.10 25.41
CA SER A 501 -34.40 -1.92 26.82
C SER A 501 -33.16 -1.66 27.68
N ARG A 502 -33.23 -0.61 28.52
CA ARG A 502 -32.15 -0.24 29.43
C ARG A 502 -32.28 -0.99 30.74
N LEU A 503 -31.14 -1.36 31.34
CA LEU A 503 -31.12 -1.98 32.66
C LEU A 503 -31.43 -0.95 33.75
N PRO A 504 -32.17 -1.35 34.80
CA PRO A 504 -32.42 -0.48 35.94
C PRO A 504 -31.15 -0.21 36.73
N VAL A 505 -30.99 1.03 37.21
CA VAL A 505 -29.87 1.45 38.04
C VAL A 505 -30.33 1.59 39.50
N SER A 506 -29.77 0.77 40.38
CA SER A 506 -30.05 0.88 41.83
C SER A 506 -29.27 2.06 42.43
N GLY A 507 -29.96 2.88 43.23
CA GLY A 507 -29.37 4.06 43.89
C GLY A 507 -29.69 5.42 43.24
N ALA A 508 -30.39 5.44 42.09
CA ALA A 508 -30.86 6.65 41.42
C ALA A 508 -32.36 6.51 41.09
N ASP A 509 -33.26 6.76 42.05
CA ASP A 509 -34.73 6.85 41.91
C ASP A 509 -35.41 5.89 40.90
N GLY A 510 -34.92 4.66 40.75
CA GLY A 510 -35.44 3.68 39.78
C GLY A 510 -35.26 4.06 38.31
N GLN A 511 -34.32 4.94 37.98
CA GLN A 511 -34.02 5.36 36.62
C GLN A 511 -33.16 4.32 35.89
N ASN A 512 -33.37 4.17 34.58
CA ASN A 512 -32.55 3.33 33.71
C ASN A 512 -31.38 4.11 33.07
N ILE A 513 -31.00 5.25 33.66
CA ILE A 513 -29.97 6.17 33.19
C ILE A 513 -29.18 6.65 34.40
N LEU A 514 -27.86 6.49 34.36
CA LEU A 514 -26.97 7.01 35.39
C LEU A 514 -26.35 8.32 34.89
N THR A 515 -26.52 9.41 35.63
CA THR A 515 -25.76 10.65 35.38
C THR A 515 -24.43 10.58 36.12
N ILE A 516 -23.32 10.60 35.38
CA ILE A 516 -21.96 10.48 35.94
C ILE A 516 -21.28 11.84 36.11
N GLY A 517 -21.91 12.92 35.64
CA GLY A 517 -21.43 14.28 35.84
C GLY A 517 -21.90 15.24 34.77
N TYR A 518 -21.21 16.38 34.65
CA TYR A 518 -21.53 17.44 33.71
C TYR A 518 -20.29 17.99 33.02
N VAL A 519 -20.49 18.44 31.79
CA VAL A 519 -19.51 19.18 31.01
C VAL A 519 -20.06 20.59 30.82
N GLU A 520 -19.22 21.59 31.06
CA GLU A 520 -19.47 22.97 30.71
C GLU A 520 -18.69 23.29 29.43
N VAL A 521 -19.41 23.66 28.36
CA VAL A 521 -18.81 23.98 27.07
C VAL A 521 -18.62 25.49 26.98
N GLU A 522 -17.38 25.90 26.78
CA GLU A 522 -16.98 27.30 26.62
C GLU A 522 -16.74 27.64 25.14
N HIS A 523 -16.63 28.94 24.83
CA HIS A 523 -16.50 29.47 23.48
C HIS A 523 -15.07 29.55 22.98
#